data_AF-A0A934YYU8-F1
#
_entry.id   AF-A0A934YYU8-F1
#
_cell.length_a   1.000
_cell.length_b   1.000
_cell.length_c   1.000
_cell.angle_alpha   90.00
_cell.angle_beta   90.00
_cell.angle_gamma   90.00
#
_symmetry.space_group_name_H-M   'P 1'
#
loop_
_entity.id
_entity.type
_entity.pdbx_description
1 polymer ?
#
loop_
_entity_poly.entity_id
_entity_poly.type
_entity_poly.pdbx_seq_one_letter_code
_entity_poly.pdbx_strand_id
1 'polypeptide(L)'
;MDIHWKAGESGHPRLGLVTPKFRQTAVARNRIRRWLKELWRRELQSSLPALDVVIRARPEAYAASYASLRLELLAWCAERTP
;
A
#
# COMPACT_ATOMS: atom_id res chain seq x y z
N MET A 1 0.29 -1.11 -8.58
CA MET A 1 -0.53 -0.10 -7.89
C MET A 1 -0.02 1.28 -8.25
N ASP A 2 -0.81 2.33 -8.00
CA ASP A 2 -0.28 3.70 -8.07
C ASP A 2 0.03 4.15 -6.64
N ILE A 3 1.25 4.63 -6.41
CA ILE A 3 1.73 5.02 -5.08
C ILE A 3 2.14 6.49 -5.14
N HIS A 4 1.42 7.32 -4.39
CA HIS A 4 1.73 8.73 -4.21
C HIS A 4 2.31 8.92 -2.81
N TRP A 5 3.29 9.80 -2.67
CA TRP A 5 3.92 10.06 -1.39
C TRP A 5 4.34 11.53 -1.27
N LYS A 6 4.44 12.01 -0.04
CA LYS A 6 5.07 13.28 0.30
C LYS A 6 5.77 13.18 1.66
N ALA A 7 6.66 14.12 1.96
CA ALA A 7 7.19 14.28 3.31
C ALA A 7 6.05 14.54 4.29
N GLY A 8 6.02 13.77 5.38
CA GLY A 8 5.05 13.88 6.45
C GLY A 8 5.63 14.68 7.62
N GLU A 9 4.78 15.48 8.25
CA GLU A 9 5.17 16.32 9.41
C GLU A 9 4.91 15.63 10.76
N SER A 10 4.27 14.45 10.75
CA SER A 10 3.83 13.75 11.97
C SER A 10 4.91 12.96 12.71
N GLY A 11 6.17 13.00 12.26
CA GLY A 11 7.28 12.25 12.87
C GLY A 11 7.21 10.71 12.70
N HIS A 12 6.14 10.19 12.11
CA HIS A 12 5.96 8.78 11.77
C HIS A 12 5.27 8.64 10.41
N PRO A 13 5.51 7.54 9.66
CA PRO A 13 4.86 7.32 8.38
C PRO A 13 3.35 7.09 8.55
N ARG A 14 2.56 7.56 7.58
CA ARG A 14 1.10 7.44 7.53
C ARG A 14 0.66 6.82 6.21
N LEU A 15 -0.42 6.04 6.27
CA LEU A 15 -0.99 5.35 5.12
C LEU A 15 -2.43 5.82 4.82
N GLY A 16 -2.65 6.30 3.61
CA GLY A 16 -3.95 6.40 2.96
C GLY A 16 -4.16 5.25 1.96
N LEU A 17 -5.36 4.68 1.92
CA LEU A 17 -5.72 3.63 0.97
C LEU A 17 -6.92 4.02 0.12
N VAL A 18 -6.72 4.09 -1.19
CA VAL A 18 -7.77 4.27 -2.19
C VAL A 18 -8.01 2.93 -2.87
N THR A 19 -9.17 2.31 -2.60
CA THR A 19 -9.54 1.01 -3.17
C THR A 19 -10.87 1.13 -3.94
N PRO A 20 -10.85 1.62 -5.19
CA PRO A 20 -12.05 1.73 -6.02
C PRO A 20 -12.63 0.34 -6.29
N LYS A 21 -13.96 0.24 -6.43
CA LYS A 21 -14.64 -1.06 -6.56
C LYS A 21 -14.35 -1.77 -7.88
N PHE A 22 -14.15 -1.06 -8.99
CA PHE A 22 -13.91 -1.64 -10.34
C PHE A 22 -14.83 -2.82 -10.71
N ARG A 23 -16.13 -2.70 -10.41
CA ARG A 23 -17.14 -3.78 -10.61
C ARG A 23 -16.89 -5.07 -9.80
N GLN A 24 -15.95 -5.07 -8.87
CA GLN A 24 -15.66 -6.18 -7.96
C GLN A 24 -16.60 -6.17 -6.74
N THR A 25 -16.60 -7.26 -5.96
CA THR A 25 -17.40 -7.34 -4.73
C THR A 25 -16.80 -6.49 -3.60
N ALA A 26 -17.64 -6.11 -2.63
CA ALA A 26 -17.16 -5.45 -1.43
C ALA A 26 -16.16 -6.33 -0.65
N VAL A 27 -16.34 -7.65 -0.69
CA VAL A 27 -15.43 -8.63 -0.06
C VAL A 27 -14.07 -8.61 -0.74
N ALA A 28 -14.01 -8.66 -2.08
CA ALA A 28 -12.74 -8.60 -2.82
C ALA A 28 -11.98 -7.30 -2.54
N ARG A 29 -12.69 -6.16 -2.50
CA ARG A 29 -12.11 -4.86 -2.12
C ARG A 29 -11.57 -4.86 -0.69
N ASN A 30 -12.33 -5.44 0.24
CA ASN A 30 -11.93 -5.51 1.65
C ASN A 30 -10.75 -6.46 1.85
N ARG A 31 -10.63 -7.53 1.06
CA ARG A 31 -9.47 -8.42 1.03
C ARG A 31 -8.21 -7.65 0.69
N ILE A 32 -8.19 -6.91 -0.42
CA ILE A 32 -7.02 -6.08 -0.80
C ILE A 32 -6.72 -5.05 0.28
N ARG A 33 -7.74 -4.35 0.78
CA ARG A 33 -7.54 -3.35 1.84
C ARG A 33 -6.89 -3.97 3.09
N ARG A 34 -7.30 -5.18 3.47
CA ARG A 34 -6.73 -5.89 4.62
C ARG A 34 -5.30 -6.34 4.35
N TRP A 35 -5.02 -6.88 3.17
CA TRP A 35 -3.66 -7.24 2.76
C TRP A 35 -2.72 -6.04 2.76
N LEU A 36 -3.14 -4.91 2.18
CA LEU A 36 -2.36 -3.67 2.14
C LEU A 36 -2.09 -3.12 3.54
N LYS A 37 -3.10 -3.08 4.42
CA LYS A 37 -2.91 -2.67 5.81
C LYS A 37 -1.94 -3.58 6.56
N GLU A 38 -2.01 -4.88 6.33
CA GLU A 38 -1.14 -5.83 7.01
C GLU A 38 0.31 -5.73 6.53
N LEU A 39 0.52 -5.59 5.21
CA LEU A 39 1.86 -5.33 4.64
C LEU A 39 2.44 -4.03 5.20
N TRP A 40 1.63 -2.97 5.26
CA TRP A 40 2.05 -1.71 5.85
C TRP A 40 2.54 -1.89 7.28
N ARG A 41 1.70 -2.50 8.14
CA ARG A 41 1.98 -2.69 9.56
C ARG A 41 3.22 -3.57 9.81
N ARG A 42 3.42 -4.60 8.99
CA ARG A 42 4.48 -5.59 9.22
C ARG A 42 5.83 -5.20 8.63
N GLU A 43 5.85 -4.50 7.50
CA GLU A 43 7.07 -4.42 6.68
C GLU A 43 7.44 -2.99 6.27
N LEU A 44 6.45 -2.15 5.94
CA LEU A 44 6.72 -0.80 5.44
C LEU A 44 6.86 0.22 6.55
N GLN A 45 6.00 0.15 7.57
CA GLN A 45 5.90 1.20 8.60
C GLN A 45 7.19 1.40 9.39
N SER A 46 7.95 0.34 9.66
CA SER A 46 9.23 0.42 10.38
C SER A 46 10.39 0.90 9.52
N SER A 47 10.27 0.76 8.20
CA SER A 47 11.37 0.92 7.25
C SER A 47 11.32 2.26 6.51
N LEU A 48 10.20 2.98 6.62
CA LEU A 48 9.96 4.26 5.98
C LEU A 48 10.23 5.42 6.95
N PRO A 49 10.82 6.53 6.47
CA PRO A 49 10.88 7.77 7.22
C PRO A 49 9.48 8.39 7.39
N ALA A 50 9.38 9.54 8.05
CA ALA A 50 8.12 10.27 8.21
C ALA A 50 7.57 10.73 6.85
N LEU A 51 6.79 9.85 6.20
CA LEU A 51 6.16 10.06 4.90
C LEU A 51 4.65 9.86 5.00
N ASP A 52 3.91 10.70 4.30
CA ASP A 52 2.50 10.45 4.02
C ASP A 52 2.41 9.69 2.70
N VAL A 53 1.96 8.43 2.75
CA VAL A 53 1.87 7.53 1.60
C VAL A 53 0.41 7.24 1.28
N VAL A 54 0.03 7.39 0.02
CA VAL A 54 -1.29 7.02 -0.49
C VAL A 54 -1.15 5.95 -1.55
N ILE A 55 -1.70 4.76 -1.28
CA ILE A 55 -1.73 3.65 -2.23
C ILE A 55 -3.11 3.58 -2.87
N ARG A 56 -3.16 3.70 -4.19
CA ARG A 56 -4.34 3.47 -5.00
C ARG A 56 -4.26 2.09 -5.65
N ALA A 57 -5.19 1.22 -5.27
CA ALA A 57 -5.36 -0.06 -5.95
C ALA A 57 -5.87 0.19 -7.37
N ARG A 58 -5.24 -0.48 -8.34
CA ARG A 58 -5.70 -0.57 -9.73
C ARG A 58 -6.54 -1.86 -9.93
N PRO A 59 -7.31 -2.00 -11.02
CA PRO A 59 -8.12 -3.20 -11.26
C PRO A 59 -7.32 -4.51 -11.19
N GLU A 60 -6.08 -4.51 -11.64
CA GLU A 60 -5.21 -5.70 -11.68
C GLU A 60 -4.88 -6.22 -10.27
N ALA A 61 -4.93 -5.36 -9.24
CA ALA A 61 -4.69 -5.75 -7.86
C ALA A 61 -5.73 -6.75 -7.32
N TYR A 62 -6.89 -6.86 -7.96
CA TYR A 62 -7.95 -7.81 -7.58
C TYR A 62 -7.67 -9.24 -8.05
N ALA A 63 -6.90 -9.39 -9.12
CA ALA A 63 -6.41 -10.67 -9.61
C ALA A 63 -5.01 -11.02 -9.06
N ALA A 64 -4.29 -10.05 -8.52
CA ALA A 64 -2.96 -10.25 -7.96
C ALA A 64 -2.96 -11.14 -6.70
N SER A 65 -1.89 -11.91 -6.54
CA SER A 65 -1.62 -12.65 -5.30
C SER A 65 -1.09 -11.71 -4.22
N TYR A 66 -1.24 -12.10 -2.95
CA TYR A 66 -0.63 -11.37 -1.83
C TYR A 66 0.89 -11.21 -2.00
N ALA A 67 1.58 -12.27 -2.44
CA ALA A 67 3.02 -12.25 -2.65
C ALA A 67 3.44 -11.26 -3.74
N SER A 68 2.69 -11.17 -4.84
CA SER A 68 2.96 -10.21 -5.91
C SER A 68 2.80 -8.77 -5.42
N LEU A 69 1.74 -8.48 -4.67
CA LEU A 69 1.53 -7.15 -4.09
C LEU A 69 2.61 -6.78 -3.06
N ARG A 70 3.05 -7.77 -2.26
CA ARG A 70 4.16 -7.60 -1.31
C ARG A 70 5.45 -7.23 -2.02
N LEU A 71 5.84 -7.98 -3.05
CA LEU A 71 7.06 -7.71 -3.81
C LEU A 71 7.05 -6.32 -4.43
N GLU A 72 5.92 -5.93 -5.04
CA GLU A 72 5.75 -4.59 -5.62
C GLU A 72 5.96 -3.48 -4.56
N LEU A 73 5.36 -3.63 -3.38
CA LEU A 73 5.47 -2.63 -2.32
C LEU A 73 6.85 -2.58 -1.68
N LEU A 74 7.50 -3.73 -1.51
CA LEU A 74 8.86 -3.79 -0.98
C LEU A 74 9.88 -3.18 -1.93
N ALA A 75 9.75 -3.45 -3.23
CA ALA A 75 10.60 -2.82 -4.25
C ALA A 75 10.47 -1.29 -4.19
N TRP A 76 9.23 -0.78 -4.10
CA TRP A 76 8.98 0.65 -3.93
C TRP A 76 9.60 1.23 -2.66
N CYS A 77 9.55 0.50 -1.53
CA CYS A 77 10.17 0.93 -0.28
C CYS A 77 11.70 0.96 -0.36
N ALA A 78 12.33 -0.06 -0.94
CA ALA A 78 13.78 -0.16 -1.03
C ALA A 78 14.40 1.02 -1.80
N GLU A 79 13.70 1.57 -2.79
CA GLU A 79 14.14 2.77 -3.52
C GLU A 79 14.08 4.08 -2.69
N ARG A 80 13.43 4.06 -1.52
CA ARG A 80 13.06 5.26 -0.73
C ARG A 80 13.57 5.22 0.70
N THR A 81 14.16 4.11 1.10
CA THR A 81 14.95 4.03 2.32
C THR A 81 16.36 4.54 1.99
N PRO A 82 16.93 5.46 2.80
CA PRO A 82 18.29 5.94 2.60
C PRO A 82 19.35 4.86 2.84
#